data_AF-A0A2U1EWB6-F1
#
_entry.id   AF-A0A2U1EWB6-F1
#
_cell.length_a   1.000
_cell.length_b   1.000
_cell.length_c   1.000
_cell.angle_alpha   90.00
_cell.angle_beta   90.00
_cell.angle_gamma   90.00
#
_symmetry.space_group_name_H-M   'P 1'
#
loop_
_entity.id
_entity.type
_entity.pdbx_description
1 polymer ?
#
loop_
_entity_poly.entity_id
_entity_poly.type
_entity_poly.pdbx_seq_one_letter_code
_entity_poly.pdbx_strand_id
1 'polypeptide(L)'
;MMVGRGGHRGRPGRGGPGRRGGGRVPTDLPGTDDLAGWLAGRLPDGWFTGAPTVTVDREEILVVGELPAPTLDEGTDEAARAAAAHGRIERFREETRGERMEVARQAEHRYGRKVAWGARIGDVEELFTTLSVPVMTRLRQPERLVLDTLVDAGVARSRSDALAWAVALVGEHASTWLDELRGAMSAVDDLRARGPVLDDTDTSGASDTDTPDQGSGDGVPPQG
;
A
#
# COMPACT_ATOMS: atom_id res chain seq x y z
N MET A 1 -77.35 7.35 11.22
CA MET A 1 -77.30 6.36 10.11
C MET A 1 -76.28 6.87 9.09
N MET A 2 -75.43 5.96 8.59
CA MET A 2 -74.25 6.17 7.74
C MET A 2 -74.42 7.18 6.60
N VAL A 3 -73.37 7.95 6.25
CA VAL A 3 -72.62 7.85 4.97
C VAL A 3 -71.25 8.53 5.12
N GLY A 4 -70.16 7.93 4.61
CA GLY A 4 -68.85 8.59 4.53
C GLY A 4 -67.71 7.72 4.02
N ARG A 5 -67.86 7.16 2.81
CA ARG A 5 -66.92 6.26 2.13
C ARG A 5 -65.64 7.01 1.71
N GLY A 6 -64.54 6.82 2.44
CA GLY A 6 -63.21 7.35 2.09
C GLY A 6 -62.43 6.37 1.22
N GLY A 7 -62.27 6.69 -0.07
CA GLY A 7 -61.61 5.84 -1.06
C GLY A 7 -60.09 5.75 -0.90
N HIS A 8 -59.57 4.52 -0.94
CA HIS A 8 -58.16 4.23 -1.18
C HIS A 8 -57.76 4.65 -2.60
N ARG A 9 -56.95 5.70 -2.72
CA ARG A 9 -56.20 5.98 -3.96
C ARG A 9 -54.78 5.46 -3.79
N GLY A 10 -54.50 4.33 -4.45
CA GLY A 10 -53.15 3.86 -4.68
C GLY A 10 -52.35 4.89 -5.47
N ARG A 11 -51.15 5.20 -5.00
CA ARG A 11 -50.14 5.93 -5.79
C ARG A 11 -49.41 4.93 -6.67
N PRO A 12 -49.36 5.10 -8.01
CA PRO A 12 -48.49 4.31 -8.85
C PRO A 12 -47.04 4.76 -8.63
N GLY A 13 -46.18 3.78 -8.33
CA GLY A 13 -44.74 3.96 -8.18
C GLY A 13 -44.11 4.47 -9.47
N ARG A 14 -43.38 5.58 -9.35
CA ARG A 14 -42.54 6.12 -10.42
C ARG A 14 -41.19 5.38 -10.37
N GLY A 15 -41.09 4.26 -11.08
CA GLY A 15 -39.82 3.62 -11.39
C GLY A 15 -39.01 4.53 -12.32
N GLY A 16 -37.93 5.13 -11.80
CA GLY A 16 -36.95 5.85 -12.60
C GLY A 16 -35.83 4.89 -13.04
N PRO A 17 -35.39 4.92 -14.31
CA PRO A 17 -34.32 4.06 -14.78
C PRO A 17 -32.95 4.69 -14.48
N GLY A 18 -32.04 3.85 -13.98
CA GLY A 18 -30.59 4.04 -14.15
C GLY A 18 -29.92 5.08 -13.24
N ARG A 19 -29.07 4.59 -12.35
CA ARG A 19 -27.62 4.77 -12.53
C ARG A 19 -26.86 3.72 -11.72
N ARG A 20 -26.16 2.86 -12.48
CA ARG A 20 -24.97 2.15 -12.04
C ARG A 20 -23.98 3.15 -11.46
N GLY A 21 -23.28 2.72 -10.41
CA GLY A 21 -22.19 3.47 -9.81
C GLY A 21 -22.13 3.16 -8.33
N GLY A 22 -21.91 1.89 -7.97
CA GLY A 22 -21.24 1.63 -6.71
C GLY A 22 -19.96 2.45 -6.79
N GLY A 23 -19.88 3.51 -5.98
CA GLY A 23 -18.72 4.36 -5.92
C GLY A 23 -17.55 3.47 -5.56
N ARG A 24 -16.80 3.05 -6.57
CA ARG A 24 -15.43 2.64 -6.37
C ARG A 24 -14.81 3.90 -5.79
N VAL A 25 -14.61 3.91 -4.46
CA VAL A 25 -13.72 4.87 -3.81
C VAL A 25 -12.48 4.87 -4.70
N PRO A 26 -12.02 6.01 -5.24
CA PRO A 26 -10.83 6.03 -6.07
C PRO A 26 -9.73 5.24 -5.36
N THR A 27 -9.43 4.04 -5.87
CA THR A 27 -8.45 3.12 -5.29
C THR A 27 -7.04 3.49 -5.70
N ASP A 28 -6.91 4.41 -6.65
CA ASP A 28 -5.65 4.71 -7.29
C ASP A 28 -5.17 6.00 -6.68
N LEU A 29 -4.68 5.91 -5.45
CA LEU A 29 -3.77 6.92 -4.94
C LEU A 29 -2.62 7.07 -5.93
N PRO A 30 -2.08 8.28 -6.12
CA PRO A 30 -0.91 8.46 -6.97
C PRO A 30 0.21 7.48 -6.59
N GLY A 31 0.91 6.97 -7.61
CA GLY A 31 2.08 6.12 -7.43
C GLY A 31 3.17 6.86 -6.65
N THR A 32 4.07 6.10 -6.03
CA THR A 32 5.16 6.63 -5.19
C THR A 32 6.55 6.27 -5.73
N ASP A 33 6.64 5.87 -7.00
CA ASP A 33 7.90 5.39 -7.61
C ASP A 33 8.99 6.48 -7.62
N ASP A 34 8.60 7.75 -7.73
CA ASP A 34 9.52 8.89 -7.72
C ASP A 34 9.71 9.51 -6.32
N LEU A 35 9.08 8.96 -5.28
CA LEU A 35 9.06 9.53 -3.93
C LEU A 35 10.45 9.73 -3.35
N ALA A 36 11.35 8.75 -3.52
CA ALA A 36 12.71 8.84 -3.00
C ALA A 36 13.49 10.00 -3.65
N GLY A 37 13.39 10.15 -4.98
CA GLY A 37 14.02 11.26 -5.71
C GLY A 37 13.41 12.61 -5.36
N TRP A 38 12.10 12.67 -5.19
CA TRP A 38 11.40 13.88 -4.76
C TRP A 38 11.80 14.30 -3.35
N LEU A 39 11.90 13.36 -2.40
CA LEU A 39 12.35 13.63 -1.03
C LEU A 39 13.81 14.10 -1.01
N ALA A 40 14.69 13.49 -1.80
CA ALA A 40 16.09 13.89 -1.88
C ALA A 40 16.26 15.36 -2.32
N GLY A 41 15.40 15.85 -3.22
CA GLY A 41 15.40 17.26 -3.62
C GLY A 41 14.65 18.21 -2.68
N ARG A 42 13.83 17.67 -1.77
CA ARG A 42 12.92 18.47 -0.93
C ARG A 42 13.37 18.59 0.52
N LEU A 43 14.05 17.59 1.05
CA LEU A 43 14.57 17.58 2.41
C LEU A 43 15.72 18.58 2.54
N PRO A 44 15.76 19.37 3.63
CA PRO A 44 16.91 20.25 3.88
C PRO A 44 18.21 19.47 4.02
N ASP A 45 19.28 20.05 3.48
CA ASP A 45 20.63 19.49 3.61
C ASP A 45 21.06 19.42 5.09
N GLY A 46 21.85 18.40 5.42
CA GLY A 46 22.45 18.25 6.75
C GLY A 46 21.53 17.72 7.84
N TRP A 47 20.26 17.40 7.55
CA TRP A 47 19.41 16.66 8.48
C TRP A 47 19.94 15.26 8.76
N PHE A 48 20.24 14.53 7.68
CA PHE A 48 20.61 13.13 7.74
C PHE A 48 22.01 12.89 7.19
N THR A 49 22.68 11.85 7.69
CA THR A 49 24.00 11.41 7.20
C THR A 49 23.93 10.68 5.85
N GLY A 50 22.73 10.35 5.40
CA GLY A 50 22.46 9.70 4.12
C GLY A 50 20.99 9.80 3.71
N ALA A 51 20.61 9.07 2.66
CA ALA A 51 19.23 9.00 2.22
C ALA A 51 18.36 8.34 3.31
N PRO A 52 17.17 8.90 3.63
CA PRO A 52 16.29 8.30 4.61
C PRO A 52 15.70 6.99 4.08
N THR A 53 15.41 6.07 5.00
CA THR A 53 14.56 4.92 4.73
C THR A 53 13.12 5.40 4.58
N VAL A 54 12.47 4.97 3.51
CA VAL A 54 11.08 5.34 3.22
C VAL A 54 10.23 4.09 3.10
N THR A 55 9.23 3.98 3.96
CA THR A 55 8.24 2.90 3.94
C THR A 55 6.90 3.50 3.54
N VAL A 56 6.18 2.84 2.65
CA VAL A 56 4.89 3.32 2.15
C VAL A 56 3.86 2.21 2.27
N ASP A 57 2.72 2.52 2.86
CA ASP A 57 1.53 1.69 2.78
C ASP A 57 0.40 2.42 2.03
N ARG A 58 -0.83 1.98 2.25
CA ARG A 58 -2.00 2.56 1.58
C ARG A 58 -2.38 3.93 2.16
N GLU A 59 -2.11 4.19 3.43
CA GLU A 59 -2.56 5.38 4.14
C GLU A 59 -1.40 6.34 4.51
N GLU A 60 -0.19 5.82 4.67
CA GLU A 60 0.95 6.50 5.26
C GLU A 60 2.25 6.29 4.47
N ILE A 61 3.04 7.37 4.43
CA ILE A 61 4.45 7.39 4.07
C ILE A 61 5.23 7.62 5.36
N LEU A 62 6.09 6.70 5.75
CA LEU A 62 6.99 6.83 6.88
C LEU A 62 8.40 7.13 6.39
N VAL A 63 8.96 8.26 6.82
CA VAL A 63 10.34 8.68 6.51
C VAL A 63 11.20 8.62 7.77
N VAL A 64 12.21 7.75 7.78
CA VAL A 64 13.17 7.62 8.89
C VAL A 64 14.57 7.92 8.40
N GLY A 65 15.21 8.96 8.95
CA GLY A 65 16.57 9.34 8.57
C GLY A 65 17.60 9.12 9.69
N GLU A 66 18.82 8.80 9.28
CA GLU A 66 19.95 8.63 10.21
C GLU A 66 20.52 10.01 10.58
N LEU A 67 20.55 10.33 11.87
CA LEU A 67 21.13 11.58 12.36
C LEU A 67 22.62 11.41 12.66
N PRO A 68 23.41 12.51 12.61
CA PRO A 68 24.76 12.51 13.14
C PRO A 68 24.77 12.12 14.62
N ALA A 69 25.55 11.11 14.97
CA ALA A 69 25.71 10.66 16.34
C ALA A 69 26.32 11.78 17.22
N PRO A 70 25.88 11.91 18.48
CA PRO A 70 26.49 12.86 19.41
C PRO A 70 27.96 12.49 19.67
N THR A 71 28.82 13.49 19.79
CA THR A 71 30.21 13.29 20.20
C THR A 71 30.25 12.97 21.69
N LEU A 72 30.78 11.80 22.04
CA LEU A 72 30.87 11.29 23.41
C LEU A 72 32.31 10.84 23.70
N ASP A 73 32.70 10.85 24.97
CA ASP A 73 34.04 10.45 25.38
C ASP A 73 34.29 8.96 25.18
N GLU A 74 35.54 8.60 24.86
CA GLU A 74 35.97 7.21 24.81
C GLU A 74 35.73 6.51 26.16
N GLY A 75 35.06 5.36 26.14
CA GLY A 75 34.70 4.63 27.36
C GLY A 75 33.34 5.00 27.97
N THR A 76 32.57 5.90 27.35
CA THR A 76 31.14 6.08 27.69
C THR A 76 30.44 4.71 27.69
N ASP A 77 29.55 4.45 28.63
CA ASP A 77 28.81 3.19 28.65
C ASP A 77 27.63 3.20 27.66
N GLU A 78 27.04 2.04 27.40
CA GLU A 78 25.97 1.92 26.40
C GLU A 78 24.69 2.65 26.80
N ALA A 79 24.38 2.68 28.11
CA ALA A 79 23.21 3.38 28.61
C ALA A 79 23.33 4.90 28.38
N ALA A 80 24.51 5.47 28.61
CA ALA A 80 24.79 6.87 28.36
C ALA A 80 24.79 7.21 26.86
N ARG A 81 25.28 6.30 26.00
CA ARG A 81 25.17 6.47 24.53
C ARG A 81 23.72 6.49 24.08
N ALA A 82 22.91 5.53 24.52
CA ALA A 82 21.49 5.46 24.19
C ALA A 82 20.74 6.71 24.68
N ALA A 83 20.99 7.16 25.92
CA ALA A 83 20.40 8.39 26.45
C ALA A 83 20.79 9.64 25.64
N ALA A 84 22.05 9.74 25.21
CA ALA A 84 22.50 10.83 24.35
C ALA A 84 21.83 10.78 22.96
N ALA A 85 21.64 9.58 22.40
CA ALA A 85 20.92 9.39 21.15
C ALA A 85 19.46 9.83 21.26
N HIS A 86 18.73 9.38 22.29
CA HIS A 86 17.36 9.82 22.59
C HIS A 86 17.27 11.35 22.70
N GLY A 87 18.14 11.97 23.50
CA GLY A 87 18.14 13.43 23.65
C GLY A 87 18.49 14.18 22.37
N ARG A 88 19.30 13.60 21.48
CA ARG A 88 19.60 14.19 20.16
C ARG A 88 18.41 14.07 19.21
N ILE A 89 17.72 12.92 19.20
CA ILE A 89 16.54 12.67 18.38
C ILE A 89 15.37 13.57 18.83
N GLU A 90 15.13 13.69 20.13
CA GLU A 90 14.09 14.58 20.68
C GLU A 90 14.34 16.04 20.29
N ARG A 91 15.59 16.52 20.42
CA ARG A 91 15.97 17.86 19.99
C ARG A 91 15.71 18.07 18.50
N PHE A 92 16.14 17.12 17.66
CA PHE A 92 15.88 17.18 16.22
C PHE A 92 14.39 17.22 15.91
N ARG A 93 13.59 16.40 16.61
CA ARG A 93 12.12 16.34 16.45
C ARG A 93 11.51 17.73 16.65
N GLU A 94 11.90 18.43 17.71
CA GLU A 94 11.33 19.74 18.02
C GLU A 94 11.87 20.85 17.09
N GLU A 95 13.17 20.89 16.83
CA GLU A 95 13.81 21.91 15.99
C GLU A 95 13.31 21.88 14.54
N THR A 96 13.09 20.69 13.98
CA THR A 96 12.72 20.51 12.56
C THR A 96 11.20 20.44 12.30
N ARG A 97 10.38 20.58 13.35
CA ARG A 97 8.93 20.38 13.25
C ARG A 97 8.28 21.19 12.14
N GLY A 98 8.60 22.48 12.02
CA GLY A 98 8.01 23.36 11.02
C GLY A 98 8.31 22.92 9.59
N GLU A 99 9.57 22.62 9.30
CA GLU A 99 10.03 22.19 7.99
C GLU A 99 9.47 20.81 7.63
N ARG A 100 9.47 19.85 8.58
CA ARG A 100 8.87 18.52 8.37
C ARG A 100 7.38 18.61 8.06
N MET A 101 6.64 19.49 8.74
CA MET A 101 5.22 19.72 8.45
C MET A 101 5.00 20.32 7.06
N GLU A 102 5.90 21.18 6.58
CA GLU A 102 5.81 21.73 5.23
C GLU A 102 6.06 20.67 4.16
N VAL A 103 7.11 19.85 4.32
CA VAL A 103 7.38 18.73 3.41
C VAL A 103 6.22 17.74 3.43
N ALA A 104 5.69 17.41 4.62
CA ALA A 104 4.55 16.52 4.79
C ALA A 104 3.32 17.02 4.02
N ARG A 105 2.97 18.31 4.11
CA ARG A 105 1.84 18.87 3.36
C ARG A 105 2.00 18.74 1.84
N GLN A 106 3.21 18.97 1.33
CA GLN A 106 3.48 18.87 -0.10
C GLN A 106 3.43 17.41 -0.58
N ALA A 107 4.00 16.49 0.20
CA ALA A 107 3.92 15.06 -0.05
C ALA A 107 2.47 14.55 0.03
N GLU A 108 1.70 14.97 1.04
CA GLU A 108 0.28 14.64 1.16
C GLU A 108 -0.51 15.09 -0.06
N HIS A 109 -0.26 16.31 -0.55
CA HIS A 109 -0.92 16.81 -1.76
C HIS A 109 -0.54 16.00 -3.01
N ARG A 110 0.72 15.59 -3.10
CA ARG A 110 1.26 14.87 -4.27
C ARG A 110 0.84 13.40 -4.31
N TYR A 111 0.93 12.71 -3.17
CA TYR A 111 0.81 11.25 -3.08
C TYR A 111 -0.48 10.78 -2.40
N GLY A 112 -1.28 11.70 -1.83
CA GLY A 112 -2.56 11.38 -1.20
C GLY A 112 -2.46 10.56 0.09
N ARG A 113 -1.28 10.45 0.68
CA ARG A 113 -0.97 9.68 1.90
C ARG A 113 -0.44 10.60 2.98
N LYS A 114 -0.76 10.31 4.24
CA LYS A 114 -0.19 11.02 5.39
C LYS A 114 1.30 10.77 5.49
N VAL A 115 2.04 11.73 6.03
CA VAL A 115 3.47 11.56 6.24
C VAL A 115 3.78 11.50 7.73
N ALA A 116 4.34 10.37 8.15
CA ALA A 116 5.01 10.22 9.43
C ALA A 116 6.52 10.31 9.26
N TRP A 117 7.16 10.59 10.38
CA TRP A 117 8.58 10.88 10.46
C TRP A 117 9.18 10.11 11.62
N GLY A 118 10.42 9.68 11.46
CA GLY A 118 11.25 9.17 12.53
C GLY A 118 12.70 9.57 12.31
N ALA A 119 13.52 9.28 13.31
CA ALA A 119 14.95 9.46 13.24
C ALA A 119 15.66 8.33 13.98
N ARG A 120 16.87 8.02 13.54
CA ARG A 120 17.70 6.96 14.11
C ARG A 120 19.13 7.44 14.35
N ILE A 121 19.74 6.92 15.41
CA ILE A 121 21.17 7.06 15.71
C ILE A 121 21.66 5.69 16.19
N GLY A 122 22.42 4.99 15.34
CA GLY A 122 22.82 3.61 15.65
C GLY A 122 21.60 2.71 15.81
N ASP A 123 21.47 2.07 16.99
CA ASP A 123 20.38 1.14 17.32
C ASP A 123 19.15 1.85 17.93
N VAL A 124 19.24 3.14 18.23
CA VAL A 124 18.13 3.92 18.79
C VAL A 124 17.34 4.54 17.65
N GLU A 125 16.12 4.06 17.44
CA GLU A 125 15.15 4.62 16.50
C GLU A 125 13.93 5.15 17.26
N GLU A 126 13.50 6.36 16.92
CA GLU A 126 12.23 6.90 17.39
C GLU A 126 11.36 7.35 16.23
N LEU A 127 10.19 6.75 16.15
CA LEU A 127 9.10 7.28 15.34
C LEU A 127 8.43 8.41 16.10
N PHE A 128 8.10 9.48 15.39
CA PHE A 128 7.35 10.58 15.95
C PHE A 128 5.85 10.26 15.92
N THR A 129 5.01 11.22 15.56
CA THR A 129 3.58 10.96 15.44
C THR A 129 3.30 10.14 14.18
N THR A 130 2.99 8.85 14.37
CA THR A 130 2.50 7.95 13.32
C THR A 130 0.98 7.96 13.24
N LEU A 131 0.44 7.61 12.08
CA LEU A 131 -0.99 7.55 11.83
C LEU A 131 -1.58 6.29 12.46
N SER A 132 -2.57 6.48 13.34
CA SER A 132 -3.43 5.39 13.79
C SER A 132 -4.72 5.40 12.98
N VAL A 133 -4.90 4.39 12.11
CA VAL A 133 -6.11 4.21 11.31
C VAL A 133 -6.97 3.11 11.91
N PRO A 134 -8.26 3.34 12.20
CA PRO A 134 -9.14 2.29 12.68
C PRO A 134 -9.40 1.26 11.57
N VAL A 135 -9.24 -0.02 11.89
CA VAL A 135 -9.59 -1.12 10.98
C VAL A 135 -10.87 -1.79 11.44
N MET A 136 -11.89 -1.83 10.58
CA MET A 136 -13.16 -2.50 10.87
C MET A 136 -13.12 -3.98 10.48
N THR A 137 -13.25 -4.86 11.47
CA THR A 137 -13.24 -6.33 11.25
C THR A 137 -14.58 -6.95 11.65
N ARG A 138 -15.12 -7.83 10.81
CA ARG A 138 -16.30 -8.65 11.14
C ARG A 138 -15.87 -9.93 11.85
N LEU A 139 -15.91 -9.92 13.18
CA LEU A 139 -15.60 -11.09 14.00
C LEU A 139 -16.87 -11.88 14.34
N ARG A 140 -16.82 -13.21 14.26
CA ARG A 140 -17.89 -14.08 14.75
C ARG A 140 -17.73 -14.28 16.26
N GLN A 141 -18.63 -15.06 16.85
CA GLN A 141 -18.63 -15.25 18.30
C GLN A 141 -17.35 -15.89 18.83
N PRO A 142 -16.80 -16.97 18.22
CA PRO A 142 -15.59 -17.61 18.75
C PRO A 142 -14.40 -16.66 18.81
N GLU A 143 -14.20 -15.82 17.79
CA GLU A 143 -13.09 -14.85 17.78
C GLU A 143 -13.32 -13.76 18.84
N ARG A 144 -14.56 -13.32 19.05
CA ARG A 144 -14.88 -12.36 20.11
C ARG A 144 -14.61 -12.92 21.51
N LEU A 145 -14.85 -14.22 21.74
CA LEU A 145 -14.56 -14.86 23.03
C LEU A 145 -13.05 -14.88 23.34
N VAL A 146 -12.20 -15.04 22.31
CA VAL A 146 -10.74 -14.94 22.49
C VAL A 146 -10.36 -13.53 22.93
N LEU A 147 -10.92 -12.50 22.29
CA LEU A 147 -10.64 -11.11 22.68
C LEU A 147 -11.16 -10.79 24.08
N ASP A 148 -12.34 -11.30 24.44
CA ASP A 148 -12.89 -11.15 25.80
C ASP A 148 -11.96 -11.78 26.84
N THR A 149 -11.42 -12.97 26.56
CA THR A 149 -10.46 -13.64 27.44
C THR A 149 -9.19 -12.80 27.65
N LEU A 150 -8.67 -12.15 26.61
CA LEU A 150 -7.50 -11.26 26.72
C LEU A 150 -7.78 -10.02 27.58
N VAL A 151 -8.98 -9.46 27.46
CA VAL A 151 -9.40 -8.32 28.28
C VAL A 151 -9.60 -8.75 29.74
N ASP A 152 -10.30 -9.85 29.97
CA ASP A 152 -10.58 -10.38 31.31
C ASP A 152 -9.29 -10.78 32.05
N ALA A 153 -8.29 -11.29 31.31
CA ALA A 153 -6.96 -11.60 31.86
C ALA A 153 -6.08 -10.36 32.13
N GLY A 154 -6.55 -9.16 31.77
CA GLY A 154 -5.80 -7.90 31.94
C GLY A 154 -4.66 -7.69 30.94
N VAL A 155 -4.57 -8.53 29.90
CA VAL A 155 -3.56 -8.37 28.82
C VAL A 155 -3.87 -7.13 27.98
N ALA A 156 -5.14 -6.78 27.84
CA ALA A 156 -5.59 -5.64 27.05
C ALA A 156 -6.69 -4.84 27.77
N ARG A 157 -6.76 -3.53 27.52
CA ARG A 157 -7.75 -2.63 28.16
C ARG A 157 -9.09 -2.59 27.43
N SER A 158 -9.14 -3.08 26.19
CA SER A 158 -10.34 -3.14 25.37
C SER A 158 -10.18 -4.21 24.28
N ARG A 159 -11.28 -4.58 23.61
CA ARG A 159 -11.22 -5.52 22.48
C ARG A 159 -10.36 -5.02 21.31
N SER A 160 -10.35 -3.71 21.06
CA SER A 160 -9.50 -3.12 20.01
C SER A 160 -8.02 -3.17 20.40
N ASP A 161 -7.72 -2.93 21.67
CA ASP A 161 -6.37 -3.06 22.25
C ASP A 161 -5.90 -4.53 22.18
N ALA A 162 -6.82 -5.49 22.43
CA ALA A 162 -6.55 -6.92 22.31
C ALA A 162 -6.26 -7.35 20.86
N LEU A 163 -6.96 -6.77 19.87
CA LEU A 163 -6.65 -6.99 18.46
C LEU A 163 -5.28 -6.44 18.07
N ALA A 164 -4.94 -5.23 18.53
CA ALA A 164 -3.63 -4.65 18.30
C ALA A 164 -2.52 -5.54 18.90
N TRP A 165 -2.73 -6.05 20.12
CA TRP A 165 -1.83 -7.01 20.76
C TRP A 165 -1.65 -8.29 19.94
N ALA A 166 -2.74 -8.88 19.43
CA ALA A 166 -2.67 -10.09 18.62
C ALA A 166 -1.88 -9.86 17.30
N VAL A 167 -2.04 -8.69 16.67
CA VAL A 167 -1.26 -8.32 15.46
C VAL A 167 0.22 -8.16 15.79
N ALA A 168 0.55 -7.49 16.90
CA ALA A 168 1.93 -7.33 17.35
C ALA A 168 2.60 -8.70 17.60
N LEU A 169 1.90 -9.60 18.30
CA LEU A 169 2.40 -10.95 18.57
C LEU A 169 2.70 -11.74 17.29
N VAL A 170 1.81 -11.68 16.30
CA VAL A 170 2.03 -12.32 15.01
C VAL A 170 3.24 -11.71 14.30
N GLY A 171 3.39 -10.38 14.36
CA GLY A 171 4.56 -9.68 13.82
C GLY A 171 5.87 -10.19 14.42
N GLU A 172 5.95 -10.39 15.73
CA GLU A 172 7.13 -10.90 16.42
C GLU A 172 7.48 -12.34 15.99
N HIS A 173 6.48 -13.20 15.85
CA HIS A 173 6.70 -14.64 15.65
C HIS A 173 6.74 -15.06 14.17
N ALA A 174 6.28 -14.20 13.26
CA ALA A 174 6.19 -14.51 11.84
C ALA A 174 6.86 -13.44 10.95
N SER A 175 7.68 -12.55 11.51
CA SER A 175 8.37 -11.47 10.79
C SER A 175 9.08 -11.95 9.53
N THR A 176 9.92 -12.97 9.64
CA THR A 176 10.67 -13.54 8.51
C THR A 176 9.74 -14.01 7.38
N TRP A 177 8.67 -14.73 7.72
CA TRP A 177 7.71 -15.20 6.72
C TRP A 177 6.94 -14.04 6.08
N LEU A 178 6.58 -13.00 6.85
CA LEU A 178 5.93 -11.81 6.33
C LEU A 178 6.85 -11.01 5.38
N ASP A 179 8.15 -10.96 5.67
CA ASP A 179 9.15 -10.30 4.83
C ASP A 179 9.31 -11.04 3.50
N GLU A 180 9.41 -12.37 3.53
CA GLU A 180 9.45 -13.21 2.33
C GLU A 180 8.20 -13.02 1.47
N LEU A 181 7.02 -13.00 2.09
CA LEU A 181 5.75 -12.77 1.39
C LEU A 181 5.71 -11.39 0.72
N ARG A 182 6.15 -10.35 1.42
CA ARG A 182 6.24 -8.99 0.86
C ARG A 182 7.21 -8.93 -0.32
N GLY A 183 8.38 -9.56 -0.19
CA GLY A 183 9.35 -9.66 -1.28
C GLY A 183 8.79 -10.37 -2.52
N ALA A 184 8.07 -11.47 -2.32
CA ALA A 184 7.42 -12.19 -3.42
C ALA A 184 6.34 -11.34 -4.11
N MET A 185 5.55 -10.57 -3.36
CA MET A 185 4.54 -9.67 -3.93
C MET A 185 5.16 -8.54 -4.76
N SER A 186 6.24 -7.91 -4.28
CA SER A 186 6.97 -6.88 -5.05
C SER A 186 7.51 -7.43 -6.38
N ALA A 187 8.05 -8.64 -6.39
CA ALA A 187 8.54 -9.27 -7.62
C ALA A 187 7.41 -9.52 -8.65
N VAL A 188 6.21 -9.84 -8.18
CA VAL A 188 5.02 -9.98 -9.04
C VAL A 188 4.60 -8.63 -9.62
N ASP A 189 4.64 -7.57 -8.81
CA ASP A 189 4.29 -6.22 -9.28
C ASP A 189 5.31 -5.70 -10.32
N ASP A 190 6.60 -5.95 -10.12
CA ASP A 190 7.64 -5.66 -11.12
C ASP A 190 7.40 -6.40 -12.44
N LEU A 191 7.00 -7.67 -12.36
CA LEU A 191 6.68 -8.47 -13.54
C LEU A 191 5.45 -7.92 -14.29
N ARG A 192 4.42 -7.48 -13.55
CA ARG A 192 3.25 -6.82 -14.15
C ARG A 192 3.63 -5.51 -14.85
N ALA A 193 4.54 -4.74 -14.26
CA ALA A 193 5.02 -3.49 -14.82
C ALA A 193 5.82 -3.68 -16.12
N ARG A 194 6.64 -4.74 -16.20
CA ARG A 194 7.40 -5.08 -17.42
C ARG A 194 6.51 -5.55 -18.56
N GLY A 195 5.39 -6.21 -18.26
CA GLY A 195 4.48 -6.79 -19.25
C GLY A 195 5.09 -7.96 -20.05
N PRO A 196 4.27 -8.78 -20.73
CA PRO A 196 4.78 -9.80 -21.63
C PRO A 196 5.34 -9.15 -22.91
N VAL A 197 6.56 -9.52 -23.30
CA VAL A 197 7.07 -9.23 -24.65
C VAL A 197 6.37 -10.20 -25.60
N LEU A 198 5.47 -9.68 -26.42
CA LEU A 198 4.86 -10.44 -27.51
C LEU A 198 5.80 -10.32 -28.72
N ASP A 199 6.45 -11.43 -29.10
CA ASP A 199 7.19 -11.50 -30.36
C ASP A 199 6.18 -11.56 -31.52
N ASP A 200 6.10 -10.48 -32.30
CA ASP A 200 5.27 -10.35 -33.51
C ASP A 200 5.78 -11.18 -34.71
N THR A 201 6.31 -12.39 -34.48
CA THR A 201 6.95 -13.19 -35.56
C THR A 201 6.02 -14.20 -36.27
N ASP A 202 4.74 -14.30 -35.88
CA ASP A 202 3.83 -15.33 -36.42
C ASP A 202 2.79 -14.86 -37.45
N THR A 203 2.94 -13.67 -38.07
CA THR A 203 2.01 -13.22 -39.15
C THR A 203 2.69 -12.98 -40.50
N SER A 204 3.67 -13.81 -40.88
CA SER A 204 4.31 -13.74 -42.20
C SER A 204 4.61 -15.13 -42.77
N GLY A 205 3.59 -15.95 -42.94
CA GLY A 205 3.76 -17.33 -43.43
C GLY A 205 2.52 -17.92 -44.11
N ALA A 206 1.87 -17.17 -45.00
CA ALA A 206 0.84 -17.75 -45.87
C ALA A 206 0.78 -17.02 -47.22
N SER A 207 1.71 -17.35 -48.12
CA SER A 207 1.49 -17.29 -49.57
C SER A 207 2.57 -18.09 -50.29
N ASP A 208 2.29 -19.38 -50.50
CA ASP A 208 2.59 -20.06 -51.76
C ASP A 208 2.00 -21.47 -51.69
N THR A 209 0.93 -21.70 -52.46
CA THR A 209 0.51 -23.06 -52.82
C THR A 209 0.68 -23.21 -54.32
N ASP A 210 1.72 -23.97 -54.61
CA ASP A 210 2.16 -24.50 -55.88
C ASP A 210 1.05 -25.30 -56.58
N THR A 211 0.97 -25.15 -57.90
CA THR A 211 -0.02 -25.79 -58.78
C THR A 211 0.58 -27.06 -59.37
N PRO A 212 -0.02 -28.26 -59.22
CA PRO A 212 0.43 -29.41 -59.96
C PRO A 212 -0.38 -29.62 -61.26
N ASP A 213 0.42 -29.74 -62.32
CA ASP A 213 0.16 -30.28 -63.66
C ASP A 213 -0.33 -31.74 -63.62
N GLN A 214 -1.35 -32.06 -64.44
CA GLN A 214 -1.73 -33.42 -64.83
C GLN A 214 -2.29 -33.38 -66.26
N GLY A 215 -1.51 -33.88 -67.22
CA GLY A 215 -1.91 -34.05 -68.61
C GLY A 215 -2.32 -35.48 -68.97
N SER A 216 -3.18 -35.56 -70.01
CA SER A 216 -3.45 -36.68 -70.93
C SER A 216 -4.29 -37.84 -70.39
N GLY A 217 -5.33 -38.34 -71.07
CA GLY A 217 -5.92 -38.04 -72.38
C GLY A 217 -7.02 -39.07 -72.67
N ASP A 218 -7.87 -38.83 -73.67
CA ASP A 218 -8.26 -39.84 -74.65
C ASP A 218 -9.08 -39.22 -75.77
N GLY A 219 -8.80 -39.66 -76.99
CA GLY A 219 -9.32 -39.12 -78.24
C GLY A 219 -10.53 -39.87 -78.78
N VAL A 220 -11.35 -39.16 -79.55
CA VAL A 220 -12.25 -39.75 -80.55
C VAL A 220 -12.22 -38.85 -81.79
N PRO A 221 -11.94 -39.38 -83.00
CA PRO A 221 -11.80 -38.62 -84.24
C PRO A 221 -13.14 -38.53 -85.03
N PRO A 222 -13.18 -37.81 -86.17
CA PRO A 222 -14.31 -36.94 -86.52
C PRO A 222 -15.15 -37.43 -87.71
N GLN A 223 -16.31 -36.79 -87.90
CA GLN A 223 -17.05 -36.66 -89.16
C GLN A 223 -17.66 -35.23 -89.09
N GLY A 224 -17.50 -34.34 -90.06
CA GLY A 224 -17.84 -34.52 -91.47
C GLY A 224 -19.07 -33.67 -91.74
#